data_AF-A0A229SJK9-F1
#
_entry.id   AF-A0A229SJK9-F1
#
_cell.length_a   1.000
_cell.length_b   1.000
_cell.length_c   1.000
_cell.angle_alpha   90.00
_cell.angle_beta   90.00
_cell.angle_gamma   90.00
#
_symmetry.space_group_name_H-M   'P 1'
#
loop_
_entity.id
_entity.type
_entity.pdbx_description
1 polymer ?
#
loop_
_entity_poly.entity_id
_entity_poly.type
_entity_poly.pdbx_seq_one_letter_code
_entity_poly.pdbx_strand_id
1 'polypeptide(L)'
;FVMARSGGNGSVDVHVFEFDEDGNHIYGIEYPNDSFSGVGVIGGEQVRCINPERMFQFKTAYPPAAKDLLDVQAMSARFGFELPAAYRAGT
;
A
#
# COMPACT_ATOMS: atom_id res chain seq x y z
N PHE A 1 2.54 -1.85 13.84
CA PHE A 1 2.55 -2.82 14.97
C PHE A 1 1.76 -4.02 14.53
N VAL A 2 2.29 -5.24 14.70
CA VAL A 2 1.66 -6.44 14.15
C VAL A 2 0.92 -7.21 15.24
N MET A 3 -0.38 -7.37 15.07
CA MET A 3 -1.24 -8.25 15.87
C MET A 3 -1.45 -9.57 15.14
N ALA A 4 -0.95 -10.67 15.69
CA ALA A 4 -1.20 -12.01 15.17
C ALA A 4 -2.52 -12.58 15.72
N ARG A 5 -3.24 -13.32 14.90
CA ARG A 5 -4.42 -14.08 15.33
C ARG A 5 -3.99 -15.21 16.26
N SER A 6 -4.63 -15.34 17.43
CA SER A 6 -4.40 -16.49 18.31
C SER A 6 -4.95 -17.78 17.68
N GLY A 7 -4.13 -18.84 17.65
CA GLY A 7 -4.55 -20.19 17.25
C GLY A 7 -4.90 -20.36 15.76
N GLY A 8 -4.46 -19.48 14.87
CA GLY A 8 -4.73 -19.61 13.44
C GLY A 8 -3.79 -18.79 12.55
N ASN A 9 -4.09 -18.77 11.26
CA ASN A 9 -3.34 -17.96 10.29
C ASN A 9 -3.98 -16.58 10.14
N GLY A 10 -3.13 -15.55 10.09
CA GLY A 10 -3.54 -14.16 9.85
C GLY A 10 -2.94 -13.20 10.87
N SER A 11 -2.60 -12.01 10.39
CA SER A 11 -2.15 -10.90 11.22
C SER A 11 -2.69 -9.58 10.67
N VAL A 12 -2.72 -8.56 11.53
CA VAL A 12 -3.02 -7.18 11.18
C VAL A 12 -1.80 -6.36 11.53
N ASP A 13 -1.20 -5.67 10.55
CA ASP A 13 -0.24 -4.62 10.83
C ASP A 13 -0.96 -3.28 10.88
N VAL A 14 -0.83 -2.58 11.99
CA VAL A 14 -1.50 -1.31 12.24
C VAL A 14 -0.45 -0.21 12.31
N HIS A 15 -0.61 0.80 11.48
CA HIS A 15 0.22 2.00 11.49
C HIS A 15 -0.60 3.16 12.01
N VAL A 16 -0.08 3.87 13.00
CA VAL A 16 -0.73 5.04 13.60
C VAL A 16 0.03 6.26 13.13
N PHE A 17 -0.73 7.30 12.78
CA PHE A 17 -0.22 8.60 12.37
C PHE A 17 -1.27 9.66 12.71
N GLU A 18 -0.84 10.92 12.75
CA GLU A 18 -1.70 12.07 13.03
C GLU A 18 -1.32 13.26 12.14
N PHE A 19 -2.33 13.97 11.66
CA PHE A 19 -2.20 15.26 11.00
C PHE A 19 -2.79 16.35 11.90
N ASP A 20 -2.18 17.54 11.89
CA ASP A 20 -2.80 18.74 12.47
C ASP A 20 -3.93 19.29 11.58
N GLU A 21 -4.56 20.39 12.01
CA GLU A 21 -5.66 21.03 11.28
C GLU A 21 -5.24 21.58 9.90
N ASP A 22 -3.95 21.90 9.72
CA ASP A 22 -3.37 22.36 8.45
C ASP A 22 -2.98 21.19 7.53
N GLY A 23 -3.14 19.94 8.00
CA GLY A 23 -2.80 18.73 7.27
C GLY A 23 -1.32 18.35 7.34
N ASN A 24 -0.53 18.97 8.22
CA ASN A 24 0.86 18.61 8.45
C ASN A 24 0.94 17.35 9.30
N HIS A 25 1.86 16.45 8.96
CA HIS A 25 2.11 15.27 9.78
C HIS A 25 2.80 15.66 11.09
N ILE A 26 2.20 15.30 12.23
CA ILE A 26 2.71 15.68 13.56
C ILE A 26 3.11 14.50 14.45
N TYR A 27 2.70 13.27 14.10
CA TYR A 27 3.00 12.09 14.90
C TYR A 27 2.89 10.80 14.11
N GLY A 28 3.74 9.82 14.44
CA GLY A 28 3.62 8.44 13.93
C GLY A 28 4.34 8.21 12.60
N ILE A 29 3.78 7.32 11.77
CA ILE A 29 4.34 6.99 10.45
C ILE A 29 4.00 8.07 9.44
N GLU A 30 5.02 8.63 8.79
CA GLU A 30 4.92 9.71 7.81
C GLU A 30 4.28 9.27 6.48
N TYR A 31 2.96 9.08 6.48
CA TYR A 31 2.18 8.99 5.25
C TYR A 31 1.98 10.38 4.64
N PRO A 32 2.22 10.57 3.32
CA PRO A 32 1.77 11.76 2.62
C PRO A 32 0.26 11.96 2.78
N ASN A 33 -0.20 13.19 3.06
CA ASN A 33 -1.61 13.45 3.38
C ASN A 33 -2.57 13.08 2.24
N ASP A 34 -2.11 13.17 0.99
CA ASP A 34 -2.86 12.82 -0.20
C ASP A 34 -2.99 11.30 -0.42
N SER A 35 -2.36 10.48 0.42
CA SER A 35 -2.43 9.01 0.34
C SER A 35 -3.84 8.47 0.51
N PHE A 36 -4.70 9.14 1.28
CA PHE A 36 -5.95 8.55 1.78
C PHE A 36 -7.20 8.91 0.96
N SER A 37 -7.03 9.05 -0.37
CA SER A 37 -8.11 9.36 -1.32
C SER A 37 -8.63 8.15 -2.09
N GLY A 38 -8.05 6.97 -1.89
CA GLY A 38 -8.43 5.74 -2.58
C GLY A 38 -9.75 5.15 -2.09
N VAL A 39 -10.48 4.51 -3.01
CA VAL A 39 -11.68 3.74 -2.70
C VAL A 39 -11.61 2.40 -3.43
N GLY A 40 -11.83 1.31 -2.70
CA GLY A 40 -11.83 -0.06 -3.23
C GLY A 40 -13.09 -0.83 -2.81
N VAL A 41 -13.21 -2.06 -3.29
CA VAL A 41 -14.31 -2.97 -2.92
C VAL A 41 -13.74 -4.32 -2.51
N ILE A 42 -14.10 -4.82 -1.33
CA ILE A 42 -13.72 -6.14 -0.82
C ILE A 42 -15.00 -6.90 -0.50
N GLY A 43 -15.26 -8.02 -1.19
CA GLY A 43 -16.46 -8.83 -0.93
C GLY A 43 -17.79 -8.10 -1.14
N GLY A 44 -17.83 -7.09 -2.02
CA GLY A 44 -18.99 -6.23 -2.26
C GLY A 44 -19.08 -5.00 -1.35
N GLU A 45 -18.25 -4.91 -0.31
CA GLU A 45 -18.20 -3.77 0.61
C GLU A 45 -17.22 -2.71 0.12
N GLN A 46 -17.64 -1.44 0.09
CA GLN A 46 -16.78 -0.32 -0.26
C GLN A 46 -15.87 0.05 0.93
N VAL A 47 -14.57 0.23 0.67
CA VAL A 47 -13.58 0.57 1.70
C VAL A 47 -12.73 1.77 1.26
N ARG A 48 -12.36 2.63 2.21
CA ARG A 48 -11.32 3.66 2.01
C ARG A 48 -9.95 3.00 2.04
N CYS A 49 -9.06 3.39 1.14
CA CYS A 49 -7.72 2.81 1.03
C CYS A 49 -6.69 3.86 0.56
N ILE A 50 -5.43 3.45 0.56
CA ILE A 50 -4.35 4.24 -0.04
C ILE A 50 -4.60 4.30 -1.56
N ASN A 51 -4.46 5.49 -2.15
CA ASN A 51 -4.64 5.66 -3.59
C ASN A 51 -3.59 4.86 -4.40
N PRO A 52 -3.91 4.48 -5.66
CA PRO A 52 -3.04 3.64 -6.48
C PRO A 52 -1.61 4.19 -6.64
N GLU A 53 -1.46 5.49 -6.85
CA GLU A 53 -0.18 6.15 -7.08
C GLU A 53 0.74 6.04 -5.86
N ARG A 54 0.22 6.35 -4.66
CA ARG A 54 0.97 6.25 -3.40
C ARG A 54 1.28 4.80 -3.05
N MET A 55 0.34 3.89 -3.22
CA MET A 55 0.61 2.46 -3.00
C MET A 55 1.71 1.94 -3.92
N PHE A 56 1.72 2.36 -5.19
CA PHE A 56 2.76 1.99 -6.15
C PHE A 56 4.13 2.56 -5.75
N GLN A 57 4.18 3.82 -5.34
CA GLN A 57 5.40 4.45 -4.79
C GLN A 57 5.93 3.67 -3.57
N PHE A 58 5.06 3.30 -2.62
CA PHE A 58 5.48 2.54 -1.43
C PHE A 58 6.02 1.16 -1.79
N LYS A 59 5.32 0.43 -2.66
CA LYS A 59 5.74 -0.91 -3.09
C LYS A 59 7.04 -0.93 -3.87
N THR A 60 7.39 0.17 -4.53
CA THR A 60 8.61 0.28 -5.36
C THR A 60 9.77 0.98 -4.65
N ALA A 61 9.58 1.44 -3.41
CA ALA A 61 10.60 2.16 -2.64
C ALA A 61 11.71 1.27 -2.05
N TYR A 62 11.60 -0.05 -2.18
CA TYR A 62 12.55 -1.02 -1.65
C TYR A 62 12.73 -2.21 -2.62
N PRO A 63 13.82 -3.00 -2.49
CA PRO A 63 14.02 -4.21 -3.30
C PRO A 63 12.83 -5.18 -3.15
N PRO A 64 12.26 -5.69 -4.26
CA PRO A 64 11.05 -6.51 -4.18
C PRO A 64 11.26 -7.81 -3.41
N ALA A 65 10.29 -8.15 -2.55
CA ALA A 65 10.10 -9.54 -2.16
C ALA A 65 9.30 -10.29 -3.25
N ALA A 66 9.31 -11.62 -3.21
CA ALA A 66 8.61 -12.45 -4.21
C ALA A 66 7.11 -12.08 -4.38
N LYS A 67 6.44 -11.70 -3.28
CA LYS A 67 5.03 -11.26 -3.32
C LYS A 67 4.83 -9.93 -4.04
N ASP A 68 5.80 -9.02 -3.97
CA ASP A 68 5.67 -7.67 -4.50
C ASP A 68 5.77 -7.65 -6.03
N LEU A 69 6.40 -8.68 -6.63
CA LEU A 69 6.50 -8.83 -8.09
C LEU A 69 5.12 -8.85 -8.75
N LEU A 70 4.23 -9.72 -8.27
CA LEU A 70 2.88 -9.87 -8.82
C LEU A 70 2.01 -8.64 -8.52
N ASP A 71 2.12 -8.09 -7.31
CA ASP A 71 1.36 -6.90 -6.90
C ASP A 71 1.66 -5.72 -7.84
N VAL A 72 2.95 -5.38 -8.02
CA VAL A 72 3.37 -4.22 -8.81
C VAL A 72 3.09 -4.41 -10.30
N GLN A 73 3.23 -5.63 -10.83
CA GLN A 73 2.81 -5.96 -12.20
C GLN A 73 1.31 -5.75 -12.41
N ALA A 74 0.48 -6.22 -11.48
CA ALA A 74 -0.97 -6.05 -11.55
C ALA A 74 -1.37 -4.56 -11.47
N MET A 75 -0.72 -3.79 -10.58
CA MET A 75 -0.94 -2.35 -10.48
C MET A 75 -0.53 -1.63 -11.77
N SER A 76 0.62 -1.95 -12.35
CA SER A 76 1.08 -1.41 -13.63
C SER A 76 0.06 -1.69 -14.74
N ALA A 77 -0.39 -2.93 -14.89
CA ALA A 77 -1.38 -3.31 -15.90
C ALA A 77 -2.74 -2.61 -15.70
N ARG A 78 -3.19 -2.45 -14.45
CA ARG A 78 -4.51 -1.88 -14.12
C ARG A 78 -4.56 -0.35 -14.22
N PHE A 79 -3.48 0.33 -13.84
CA PHE A 79 -3.43 1.79 -13.71
C PHE A 79 -2.50 2.46 -14.73
N GLY A 80 -1.77 1.68 -15.53
CA GLY A 80 -0.87 2.20 -16.58
C GLY A 80 0.46 2.73 -16.06
N PHE A 81 0.87 2.35 -14.84
CA PHE A 81 2.16 2.78 -14.28
C PHE A 81 3.33 2.12 -14.99
N GLU A 82 4.46 2.84 -15.12
CA GLU A 82 5.67 2.28 -15.69
C GLU A 82 6.25 1.20 -14.77
N LEU A 83 6.37 -0.04 -15.28
CA LEU A 83 6.88 -1.16 -14.50
C LEU A 83 8.42 -1.06 -14.34
N PRO A 84 8.94 -0.92 -13.10
CA PRO A 84 10.39 -0.82 -12.89
C PRO A 84 11.09 -2.12 -13.29
N ALA A 85 12.35 -2.03 -13.73
CA ALA A 85 13.09 -3.17 -14.25
C ALA A 85 13.18 -4.34 -13.26
N ALA A 86 13.34 -4.06 -11.96
CA ALA A 86 13.40 -5.06 -10.89
C ALA A 86 12.12 -5.91 -10.74
N TYR A 87 11.01 -5.47 -11.33
CA TYR A 87 9.70 -6.12 -11.27
C TYR A 87 9.32 -6.79 -12.59
N ARG A 88 10.20 -6.76 -13.60
CA ARG A 88 10.02 -7.48 -14.86
C ARG A 88 10.47 -8.93 -14.63
N ALA A 89 9.62 -9.91 -14.96
CA ALA A 89 10.05 -11.29 -14.98
C ALA A 89 11.22 -11.44 -15.97
N GLY A 90 12.27 -12.17 -15.60
CA GLY A 90 13.29 -12.58 -16.56
C GLY A 90 12.60 -13.39 -17.66
N THR A 91 12.67 -12.89 -18.89
CA THR A 91 12.28 -13.62 -20.10
C THR A 91 13.11 -14.87 -20.28
#